data_AF-A0A060C6T5-F1
#
_entry.id   AF-A0A060C6T5-F1
#
_cell.length_a   1.000
_cell.length_b   1.000
_cell.length_c   1.000
_cell.angle_alpha   90.00
_cell.angle_beta   90.00
_cell.angle_gamma   90.00
#
_symmetry.space_group_name_H-M   'P 1'
#
loop_
_entity.id
_entity.type
_entity.pdbx_description
1 polymer ?
#
loop_
_entity_poly.entity_id
_entity_poly.type
_entity_poly.pdbx_seq_one_letter_code
_entity_poly.pdbx_strand_id
1 'polypeptide(L)'
;GSTFSGHLIFAELADRTGDAKYVALVRAAADRAFNADGSPREAMPSHNEMSDAAFMGSPILAAAGKLTGDDKYYEACLRNIRFIQKLCLRDDGIYRHSPLDEAAWGRGNGFPALGLTWSLDYLPESFAGRAEVAAALEKHLTALLPHQDYQGSWHQVIDKPESYAEFTCTAI
;
A
#
# COMPACT_ATOMS: atom_id res chain seq x y z
N GLY A 1 6.67 9.16 0.73
CA GLY A 1 5.78 8.52 1.71
C GLY A 1 6.53 7.87 2.87
N SER A 2 7.85 7.67 2.77
CA SER A 2 8.64 6.89 3.72
C SER A 2 8.63 7.39 5.17
N THR A 3 8.36 8.68 5.40
CA THR A 3 8.36 9.33 6.72
C THR A 3 7.51 8.60 7.78
N PHE A 4 6.43 7.93 7.36
CA PHE A 4 5.48 7.30 8.30
C PHE A 4 5.45 5.78 8.22
N SER A 5 5.93 5.19 7.13
CA SER A 5 5.88 3.74 6.90
C SER A 5 6.45 2.88 8.04
N GLY A 6 7.55 3.33 8.67
CA GLY A 6 8.16 2.66 9.80
C GLY A 6 7.26 2.54 11.03
N HIS A 7 6.17 3.30 11.13
CA HIS A 7 5.25 3.26 12.27
C HIS A 7 4.40 1.97 12.30
N LEU A 8 4.40 1.17 11.23
CA LEU A 8 3.81 -0.18 11.26
C LEU A 8 4.44 -1.07 12.33
N ILE A 9 5.71 -0.83 12.71
CA ILE A 9 6.32 -1.54 13.84
C ILE A 9 5.56 -1.28 15.15
N PHE A 10 4.97 -0.10 15.31
CA PHE A 10 4.19 0.24 16.49
C PHE A 10 2.84 -0.48 16.49
N ALA A 11 2.28 -0.83 15.33
CA ALA A 11 1.08 -1.66 15.28
C ALA A 11 1.37 -3.06 15.83
N GLU A 12 2.47 -3.67 15.38
CA GLU A 12 2.91 -4.97 15.89
C GLU A 12 3.26 -4.92 17.39
N LEU A 13 3.96 -3.87 17.83
CA LEU A 13 4.29 -3.70 19.25
C LEU A 13 3.03 -3.48 20.10
N ALA A 14 2.03 -2.76 19.60
CA ALA A 14 0.74 -2.61 20.28
C ALA A 14 0.05 -3.97 20.45
N ASP A 15 -0.05 -4.77 19.38
CA ASP A 15 -0.69 -6.09 19.41
C ASP A 15 0.04 -7.06 20.36
N ARG A 16 1.37 -7.03 20.41
CA ARG A 16 2.16 -7.93 21.28
C ARG A 16 2.19 -7.53 22.74
N THR A 17 2.15 -6.23 23.04
CA THR A 17 2.39 -5.73 24.40
C THR A 17 1.14 -5.22 25.10
N GLY A 18 0.10 -4.85 24.34
CA GLY A 18 -1.07 -4.15 24.86
C GLY A 18 -0.78 -2.72 25.35
N ASP A 19 0.43 -2.18 25.09
CA ASP A 19 0.83 -0.87 25.58
C ASP A 19 0.21 0.25 24.72
N ALA A 20 -0.66 1.05 25.35
CA ALA A 20 -1.39 2.14 24.72
C ALA A 20 -0.48 3.20 24.08
N LYS A 21 0.79 3.31 24.50
CA LYS A 21 1.74 4.24 23.87
C LYS A 21 1.96 3.92 22.40
N TYR A 22 1.96 2.64 22.02
CA TYR A 22 2.19 2.23 20.64
C TYR A 22 0.96 2.50 19.77
N VAL A 23 -0.24 2.28 20.33
CA VAL A 23 -1.50 2.69 19.68
C VAL A 23 -1.51 4.20 19.41
N ALA A 24 -1.06 5.01 20.36
CA ALA A 24 -0.96 6.46 20.19
C ALA A 24 0.00 6.86 19.05
N LEU A 25 1.12 6.15 18.86
CA LEU A 25 2.07 6.41 17.79
C LEU A 25 1.51 6.04 16.41
N VAL A 26 0.82 4.90 16.28
CA VAL A 26 0.13 4.52 15.04
C VAL A 26 -0.94 5.55 14.70
N ARG A 27 -1.77 5.92 15.68
CA ARG A 27 -2.84 6.90 15.52
C ARG A 27 -2.29 8.27 15.10
N ALA A 28 -1.20 8.74 15.72
CA ALA A 28 -0.59 10.02 15.38
C ALA A 28 -0.15 10.10 13.91
N ALA A 29 0.29 8.98 13.34
CA ALA A 29 0.62 8.90 11.93
C ALA A 29 -0.65 8.80 11.06
N ALA A 30 -1.64 7.98 11.43
CA ALA A 30 -2.89 7.83 10.70
C ALA A 30 -3.76 9.09 10.68
N ASP A 31 -3.75 9.90 11.75
CA ASP A 31 -4.48 11.17 11.85
C ASP A 31 -4.05 12.19 10.79
N ARG A 32 -2.87 11.99 10.16
CA ARG A 32 -2.40 12.79 9.02
C ARG A 32 -3.27 12.63 7.77
N ALA A 33 -4.09 11.58 7.67
CA ALA A 33 -5.08 11.42 6.60
C ALA A 33 -6.28 12.38 6.72
N PHE A 34 -6.37 13.18 7.78
CA PHE A 34 -7.48 14.09 8.03
C PHE A 34 -7.02 15.55 8.08
N ASN A 35 -7.93 16.46 7.78
CA ASN A 35 -7.74 17.89 7.96
C ASN A 35 -8.02 18.30 9.41
N ALA A 36 -7.72 19.55 9.77
CA ALA A 36 -7.93 20.06 11.12
C ALA A 36 -9.41 20.05 11.55
N ASP A 37 -10.34 20.10 10.58
CA ASP A 37 -11.79 20.00 10.80
C ASP A 37 -12.29 18.54 10.86
N GLY A 38 -11.40 17.55 10.76
CA GLY A 38 -11.73 16.12 10.76
C GLY A 38 -12.18 15.57 9.40
N SER A 39 -12.28 16.40 8.35
CA SER A 39 -12.60 15.91 7.01
C SER A 39 -11.47 15.05 6.44
N PRO A 40 -11.76 13.97 5.69
CA PRO A 40 -10.74 13.13 5.10
C PRO A 40 -10.02 13.85 3.95
N ARG A 41 -8.70 13.72 3.90
CA ARG A 41 -7.89 14.10 2.73
C ARG A 41 -8.09 13.10 1.59
N GLU A 42 -7.68 13.47 0.38
CA GLU A 42 -7.74 12.56 -0.78
C GLU A 42 -6.77 11.38 -0.65
N ALA A 43 -5.62 11.59 0.00
CA ALA A 43 -4.62 10.56 0.27
C ALA A 43 -3.77 10.92 1.48
N MET A 44 -2.97 9.95 1.94
CA MET A 44 -1.93 10.22 2.92
C MET A 44 -0.94 11.26 2.38
N PRO A 45 -0.52 12.24 3.20
CA PRO A 45 0.44 13.23 2.77
C PRO A 45 1.79 12.61 2.42
N SER A 46 2.59 13.35 1.65
CA SER A 46 3.91 12.91 1.19
C SER A 46 3.86 11.67 0.27
N HIS A 47 2.73 11.39 -0.39
CA HIS A 47 2.63 10.30 -1.38
C HIS A 47 3.58 10.51 -2.58
N ASN A 48 3.93 11.75 -2.91
CA ASN A 48 4.81 12.14 -4.03
C ASN A 48 4.38 11.57 -5.39
N GLU A 49 3.10 11.21 -5.50
CA GLU A 49 2.50 10.56 -6.68
C GLU A 49 3.25 9.28 -7.10
N MET A 50 3.85 8.57 -6.13
CA MET A 50 4.60 7.35 -6.37
C MET A 50 3.79 6.11 -5.97
N SER A 51 3.92 5.04 -6.73
CA SER A 51 3.27 3.75 -6.44
C SER A 51 3.68 3.18 -5.06
N ASP A 52 4.89 3.53 -4.58
CA ASP A 52 5.39 3.28 -3.22
C ASP A 52 4.36 3.65 -2.14
N ALA A 53 3.60 4.73 -2.34
CA ALA A 53 2.65 5.25 -1.37
C ALA A 53 1.46 4.31 -1.09
N ALA A 54 1.22 3.31 -1.94
CA ALA A 54 0.28 2.23 -1.65
C ALA A 54 0.68 1.49 -0.37
N PHE A 55 1.96 1.16 -0.21
CA PHE A 55 2.51 0.56 1.01
C PHE A 55 2.76 1.58 2.12
N MET A 56 3.28 2.76 1.79
CA MET A 56 3.73 3.70 2.84
C MET A 56 2.57 4.29 3.67
N GLY A 57 1.33 4.27 3.15
CA GLY A 57 0.18 4.90 3.79
C GLY A 57 -1.01 3.98 4.08
N SER A 58 -1.32 3.01 3.21
CA SER A 58 -2.57 2.25 3.34
C SER A 58 -2.58 1.28 4.54
N PRO A 59 -1.54 0.47 4.77
CA PRO A 59 -1.53 -0.47 5.89
C PRO A 59 -1.56 0.22 7.25
N ILE A 60 -0.92 1.39 7.40
CA ILE A 60 -0.93 2.11 8.68
C ILE A 60 -2.32 2.66 9.02
N LEU A 61 -3.10 3.06 7.99
CA LEU A 61 -4.48 3.46 8.17
C LEU A 61 -5.35 2.27 8.57
N ALA A 62 -5.21 1.13 7.89
CA ALA A 62 -5.93 -0.08 8.27
C ALA A 62 -5.57 -0.55 9.70
N ALA A 63 -4.28 -0.52 10.07
CA ALA A 63 -3.83 -0.86 11.41
C ALA A 63 -4.40 0.09 12.48
N ALA A 64 -4.48 1.39 12.20
CA ALA A 64 -5.11 2.35 13.12
C ALA A 64 -6.59 1.99 13.34
N GLY A 65 -7.33 1.68 12.27
CA GLY A 65 -8.72 1.24 12.38
C GLY A 65 -8.88 0.02 13.29
N LYS A 66 -8.01 -1.00 13.13
CA LYS A 66 -8.02 -2.20 13.99
C LYS A 66 -7.76 -1.87 15.45
N LEU A 67 -6.73 -1.07 15.72
CA LEU A 67 -6.28 -0.77 17.08
C LEU A 67 -7.24 0.18 17.83
N THR A 68 -7.92 1.08 17.12
CA THR A 68 -8.82 2.06 17.75
C THR A 68 -10.28 1.67 17.67
N GLY A 69 -10.66 0.78 16.75
CA GLY A 69 -12.05 0.47 16.42
C GLY A 69 -12.80 1.62 15.72
N ASP A 70 -12.08 2.50 15.03
CA ASP A 70 -12.68 3.67 14.36
C ASP A 70 -12.65 3.49 12.83
N ASP A 71 -13.83 3.25 12.25
CA ASP A 71 -14.00 2.92 10.84
C ASP A 71 -13.51 4.00 9.87
N LYS A 72 -13.39 5.25 10.32
CA LYS A 72 -12.88 6.34 9.47
C LYS A 72 -11.49 6.02 8.91
N TYR A 73 -10.68 5.26 9.64
CA TYR A 73 -9.33 4.91 9.19
C TYR A 73 -9.37 3.83 8.10
N TYR A 74 -10.34 2.90 8.14
CA TYR A 74 -10.53 1.93 7.04
C TYR A 74 -10.99 2.63 5.77
N GLU A 75 -11.91 3.59 5.89
CA GLU A 75 -12.35 4.42 4.76
C GLU A 75 -11.20 5.26 4.19
N ALA A 76 -10.36 5.83 5.06
CA ALA A 76 -9.15 6.54 4.64
C ALA A 76 -8.15 5.61 3.94
N CYS A 77 -7.99 4.37 4.41
CA CYS A 77 -7.15 3.35 3.78
C CYS A 77 -7.61 3.09 2.34
N LEU A 78 -8.90 2.78 2.15
CA LEU A 78 -9.47 2.52 0.84
C LEU A 78 -9.33 3.74 -0.08
N ARG A 79 -9.56 4.94 0.46
CA ARG A 79 -9.39 6.19 -0.27
C ARG A 79 -7.95 6.38 -0.76
N ASN A 80 -6.96 6.13 0.09
CA ASN A 80 -5.54 6.21 -0.29
C ASN A 80 -5.18 5.19 -1.39
N ILE A 81 -5.65 3.95 -1.28
CA ILE A 81 -5.44 2.91 -2.30
C ILE A 81 -5.98 3.35 -3.65
N ARG A 82 -7.24 3.81 -3.69
CA ARG A 82 -7.90 4.30 -4.91
C ARG A 82 -7.15 5.48 -5.52
N PHE A 83 -6.67 6.41 -4.70
CA PHE A 83 -5.90 7.55 -5.17
C PHE A 83 -4.60 7.12 -5.86
N ILE A 84 -3.83 6.22 -5.25
CA ILE A 84 -2.58 5.72 -5.87
C ILE A 84 -2.87 4.89 -7.11
N GLN A 85 -3.92 4.07 -7.13
CA GLN A 85 -4.35 3.34 -8.32
C GLN A 85 -4.71 4.28 -9.47
N LYS A 86 -5.49 5.32 -9.19
CA LYS A 86 -5.87 6.32 -10.21
C LYS A 86 -4.66 6.97 -10.88
N LEU A 87 -3.57 7.16 -10.13
CA LEU A 87 -2.35 7.79 -10.65
C LEU A 87 -1.40 6.79 -11.33
N CYS A 88 -1.29 5.59 -10.77
CA CYS A 88 -0.16 4.69 -11.06
C CYS A 88 -0.56 3.35 -11.69
N LEU A 89 -1.79 2.86 -11.49
CA LEU A 89 -2.23 1.61 -12.11
C LEU A 89 -2.43 1.84 -13.61
N ARG A 90 -1.75 1.04 -14.44
CA ARG A 90 -1.89 1.04 -15.89
C ARG A 90 -3.05 0.13 -16.32
N ASP A 91 -3.49 0.29 -17.56
CA ASP A 91 -4.59 -0.49 -18.15
C ASP A 91 -4.24 -1.99 -18.30
N ASP A 92 -2.96 -2.34 -18.34
CA ASP A 92 -2.46 -3.72 -18.39
C ASP A 92 -2.32 -4.38 -17.01
N GLY A 93 -2.69 -3.68 -15.92
CA GLY A 93 -2.77 -4.23 -14.57
C GLY A 93 -1.47 -4.17 -13.75
N ILE A 94 -0.39 -3.65 -14.33
CA ILE A 94 0.85 -3.35 -13.61
C ILE A 94 0.94 -1.85 -13.27
N TYR A 95 1.78 -1.49 -12.32
CA TYR A 95 1.94 -0.11 -11.88
C TYR A 95 3.11 0.54 -12.60
N ARG A 96 2.88 1.75 -13.11
CA ARG A 96 3.96 2.70 -13.37
C ARG A 96 4.48 3.27 -12.05
N HIS A 97 5.72 3.73 -12.00
CA HIS A 97 6.26 4.29 -10.74
C HIS A 97 5.60 5.61 -10.35
N SER A 98 5.29 6.48 -11.32
CA SER A 98 4.72 7.81 -11.12
C SER A 98 3.95 8.24 -12.37
N PRO A 99 2.93 9.12 -12.31
CA PRO A 99 2.27 9.63 -13.52
C PRO A 99 3.19 10.40 -14.48
N LEU A 100 4.41 10.75 -14.03
CA LEU A 100 5.43 11.41 -14.85
C LEU A 100 6.23 10.44 -15.74
N ASP A 101 6.13 9.12 -15.50
CA ASP A 101 6.88 8.09 -16.22
C ASP A 101 6.06 6.79 -16.34
N GLU A 102 5.92 6.26 -17.56
CA GLU A 102 5.20 5.02 -17.85
C GLU A 102 5.93 3.75 -17.40
N ALA A 103 7.22 3.85 -17.05
CA ALA A 103 8.04 2.70 -16.71
C ALA A 103 7.43 1.88 -15.56
N ALA A 104 7.18 0.60 -15.82
CA ALA A 104 6.73 -0.36 -14.82
C ALA A 104 7.92 -0.84 -13.97
N TRP A 105 8.44 0.07 -13.13
CA TRP A 105 9.58 -0.23 -12.27
C TRP A 105 9.29 -1.38 -11.32
N GLY A 106 10.20 -2.36 -11.23
CA GLY A 106 10.04 -3.60 -10.47
C GLY A 106 9.61 -3.36 -9.02
N ARG A 107 10.42 -2.64 -8.24
CA ARG A 107 10.05 -2.33 -6.84
C ARG A 107 8.81 -1.44 -6.73
N GLY A 108 8.59 -0.59 -7.73
CA GLY A 108 7.36 0.19 -7.87
C GLY A 108 6.09 -0.65 -8.02
N ASN A 109 6.21 -1.92 -8.43
CA ASN A 109 5.11 -2.91 -8.45
C ASN A 109 5.05 -3.72 -7.14
N GLY A 110 6.21 -4.03 -6.54
CA GLY A 110 6.26 -4.68 -5.24
C GLY A 110 5.54 -3.90 -4.13
N PHE A 111 5.68 -2.57 -4.08
CA PHE A 111 5.02 -1.78 -3.04
C PHE A 111 3.48 -1.82 -3.09
N PRO A 112 2.81 -1.68 -4.24
CA PRO A 112 1.39 -1.96 -4.35
C PRO A 112 1.00 -3.37 -3.88
N ALA A 113 1.72 -4.41 -4.31
CA ALA A 113 1.45 -5.79 -3.87
C ALA A 113 1.52 -5.93 -2.34
N LEU A 114 2.60 -5.43 -1.73
CA LEU A 114 2.80 -5.47 -0.28
C LEU A 114 1.76 -4.62 0.47
N GLY A 115 1.50 -3.41 -0.04
CA GLY A 115 0.55 -2.47 0.56
C GLY A 115 -0.88 -3.00 0.59
N LEU A 116 -1.34 -3.57 -0.51
CA LEU A 116 -2.67 -4.20 -0.59
C LEU A 116 -2.75 -5.42 0.34
N THR A 117 -1.73 -6.28 0.33
CA THR A 117 -1.66 -7.47 1.19
C THR A 117 -1.74 -7.10 2.67
N TRP A 118 -0.88 -6.20 3.14
CA TRP A 118 -0.87 -5.83 4.55
C TRP A 118 -2.10 -5.02 4.95
N SER A 119 -2.68 -4.22 4.05
CA SER A 119 -3.99 -3.61 4.32
C SER A 119 -5.05 -4.68 4.59
N LEU A 120 -5.09 -5.78 3.83
CA LEU A 120 -6.06 -6.87 4.03
C LEU A 120 -5.90 -7.61 5.36
N ASP A 121 -4.69 -7.65 5.93
CA ASP A 121 -4.44 -8.23 7.27
C ASP A 121 -5.12 -7.43 8.39
N TYR A 122 -5.31 -6.12 8.20
CA TYR A 122 -5.91 -5.24 9.20
C TYR A 122 -7.38 -4.89 8.89
N LEU A 123 -7.83 -4.98 7.64
CA LEU A 123 -9.22 -4.71 7.27
C LEU A 123 -10.16 -5.83 7.76
N PRO A 124 -11.19 -5.53 8.57
CA PRO A 124 -12.09 -6.55 9.08
C PRO A 124 -12.97 -7.10 7.95
N GLU A 125 -13.38 -8.36 8.07
CA GLU A 125 -14.24 -9.03 7.06
C GLU A 125 -15.55 -8.28 6.79
N SER A 126 -16.08 -7.57 7.80
CA SER A 126 -17.30 -6.77 7.70
C SER A 126 -17.12 -5.45 6.95
N PHE A 127 -15.89 -5.02 6.67
CA PHE A 127 -15.64 -3.77 5.95
C PHE A 127 -16.00 -3.93 4.47
N ALA A 128 -16.97 -3.14 4.00
CA ALA A 128 -17.49 -3.23 2.64
C ALA A 128 -16.41 -3.10 1.54
N GLY A 129 -15.39 -2.25 1.77
CA GLY A 129 -14.29 -2.05 0.84
C GLY A 129 -13.26 -3.19 0.78
N ARG A 130 -13.32 -4.18 1.67
CA ARG A 130 -12.32 -5.26 1.74
C ARG A 130 -12.29 -6.10 0.46
N ALA A 131 -13.46 -6.41 -0.10
CA ALA A 131 -13.57 -7.17 -1.35
C ALA A 131 -12.92 -6.46 -2.54
N GLU A 132 -12.99 -5.12 -2.58
CA GLU A 132 -12.34 -4.31 -3.61
C GLU A 132 -10.81 -4.38 -3.49
N VAL A 133 -10.27 -4.27 -2.28
CA VAL A 133 -8.82 -4.38 -2.04
C VAL A 133 -8.31 -5.78 -2.40
N ALA A 134 -9.07 -6.83 -2.06
CA ALA A 134 -8.73 -8.20 -2.42
C ALA A 134 -8.72 -8.41 -3.95
N ALA A 135 -9.75 -7.93 -4.65
CA ALA A 135 -9.81 -8.02 -6.11
C ALA A 135 -8.70 -7.20 -6.79
N ALA A 136 -8.31 -6.06 -6.21
CA ALA A 136 -7.18 -5.27 -6.69
C ALA A 136 -5.86 -6.03 -6.57
N LEU A 137 -5.62 -6.69 -5.43
CA LEU A 137 -4.43 -7.51 -5.22
C LEU A 137 -4.37 -8.68 -6.20
N GLU A 138 -5.47 -9.44 -6.32
CA GLU A 138 -5.55 -10.59 -7.22
C GLU A 138 -5.28 -10.20 -8.68
N LYS A 139 -5.90 -9.12 -9.16
CA LYS A 139 -5.67 -8.60 -10.51
C LYS A 139 -4.21 -8.20 -10.73
N HIS A 140 -3.62 -7.49 -9.76
CA HIS A 140 -2.25 -7.03 -9.87
C HIS A 140 -1.26 -8.21 -9.91
N LEU A 141 -1.38 -9.17 -8.98
CA LEU A 141 -0.54 -10.36 -8.96
C LEU A 141 -0.72 -11.19 -10.23
N THR A 142 -1.95 -11.34 -10.72
CA THR A 142 -2.23 -12.04 -11.99
C THR A 142 -1.57 -11.35 -13.17
N ALA A 143 -1.56 -10.01 -13.21
CA ALA A 143 -0.89 -9.24 -14.25
C ALA A 143 0.65 -9.36 -14.19
N LEU A 144 1.23 -9.60 -13.01
CA LEU A 144 2.68 -9.80 -12.85
C LEU A 144 3.16 -11.18 -13.30
N LEU A 145 2.32 -12.22 -13.22
CA LEU A 145 2.72 -13.61 -13.50
C LEU A 145 3.37 -13.82 -14.88
N PRO A 146 2.86 -13.26 -16.00
CA PRO A 146 3.47 -13.45 -17.32
C PRO A 146 4.86 -12.80 -17.46
N HIS A 147 5.25 -11.93 -16.52
CA HIS A 147 6.52 -11.22 -16.52
C HIS A 147 7.61 -11.88 -15.66
N GLN A 148 7.30 -13.00 -15.00
CA GLN A 148 8.29 -13.76 -14.26
C GLN A 148 9.25 -14.46 -15.24
N ASP A 149 10.55 -14.34 -14.98
CA ASP A 149 11.58 -14.96 -15.81
C ASP A 149 11.75 -16.46 -15.53
N TYR A 150 12.60 -17.11 -16.33
CA TYR A 150 12.87 -18.55 -16.21
C TYR A 150 13.57 -18.95 -14.90
N GLN A 151 14.13 -18.00 -14.15
CA GLN A 151 14.73 -18.22 -12.83
C GLN A 151 13.74 -17.91 -11.69
N GLY A 152 12.52 -17.50 -12.02
CA GLY A 152 11.50 -17.11 -11.03
C GLY A 152 11.62 -15.66 -10.56
N SER A 153 12.44 -14.84 -11.22
CA SER A 153 12.67 -13.44 -10.84
C SER A 153 11.81 -12.47 -11.65
N TRP A 154 11.57 -11.29 -11.09
CA TRP A 154 11.08 -10.14 -11.83
C TRP A 154 12.22 -9.18 -12.14
N HIS A 155 12.07 -8.46 -13.25
CA HIS A 155 13.11 -7.57 -13.75
C HIS A 155 12.93 -6.13 -13.22
N GLN A 156 14.01 -5.33 -13.29
CA GLN A 156 14.03 -3.92 -12.90
C GLN A 156 12.93 -3.11 -13.60
N VAL A 157 12.59 -3.46 -14.83
CA VAL A 157 11.38 -2.97 -15.50
C VAL A 157 10.56 -4.19 -15.91
N ILE A 158 9.39 -4.35 -15.30
CA ILE A 158 8.56 -5.58 -15.34
C ILE A 158 8.27 -6.04 -16.76
N ASP A 159 7.94 -5.11 -17.65
CA ASP A 159 7.57 -5.37 -19.05
C ASP A 159 8.77 -5.29 -20.03
N LYS A 160 10.00 -5.30 -19.51
CA LYS A 160 11.26 -5.25 -20.28
C LYS A 160 12.22 -6.36 -19.83
N PRO A 161 12.11 -7.58 -20.39
CA PRO A 161 12.95 -8.72 -20.01
C PRO A 161 14.45 -8.49 -20.31
N GLU A 162 14.80 -7.49 -21.12
CA GLU A 162 16.18 -7.06 -21.35
C GLU A 162 16.80 -6.29 -20.17
N SER A 163 15.98 -5.79 -19.24
CA SER A 163 16.48 -5.19 -18.00
C SER A 163 17.00 -6.28 -17.06
N TYR A 164 17.76 -5.92 -16.02
CA TYR A 164 18.35 -6.94 -15.14
C TYR A 164 17.30 -7.52 -14.18
N ALA A 165 17.43 -8.81 -13.84
CA ALA A 165 16.66 -9.43 -12.76
C ALA A 165 16.94 -8.70 -11.43
N GLU A 166 15.91 -8.18 -10.78
CA GLU A 166 16.05 -7.30 -9.63
C GLU A 166 15.61 -8.02 -8.35
N PHE A 167 16.52 -8.10 -7.40
CA PHE A 167 16.33 -8.94 -6.22
C PHE A 167 15.25 -8.41 -5.29
N THR A 168 15.15 -7.09 -5.10
CA THR A 168 14.21 -6.53 -4.13
C THR A 168 12.76 -6.66 -4.58
N CYS A 169 12.46 -6.48 -5.87
CA CYS A 169 11.10 -6.70 -6.40
C CYS A 169 10.71 -8.18 -6.39
N THR A 170 11.67 -9.08 -6.61
CA THR A 170 11.43 -10.53 -6.58
C THR A 170 11.14 -11.05 -5.16
N ALA A 171 11.76 -10.42 -4.15
CA ALA A 171 11.60 -10.81 -2.75
C ALA A 171 10.31 -10.30 -2.09
N ILE A 172 9.70 -9.26 -2.67
CA ILE A 172 8.43 -8.67 -2.21
C ILE A 172 7.27 -9.49 -2.78
#